data_AF-A0A950P2U0-F1
#
_entry.id   AF-A0A950P2U0-F1
#
_cell.length_a   1.000
_cell.length_b   1.000
_cell.length_c   1.000
_cell.angle_alpha   90.00
_cell.angle_beta   90.00
_cell.angle_gamma   90.00
#
_symmetry.space_group_name_H-M   'P 1'
#
loop_
_entity.id
_entity.type
_entity.pdbx_description
1 polymer ?
#
loop_
_entity_poly.entity_id
_entity_poly.type
_entity_poly.pdbx_seq_one_letter_code
_entity_poly.pdbx_strand_id
1 'polypeptide(L)'
;MSRLLAPCGIAVDPLPEGVQLPPEDGATFADNAMVKAQVAAAATGRIAIADDSGIEAAALRGRPGVRSARYAGDGASDEQNLQKLICEAPAGTGLRYVCALAYIDPQAGLEHIVFG
;
A
#
# COMPACT_ATOMS: atom_id res chain seq x y z
N MET A 1 0.16 1.53 13.13
CA MET A 1 0.17 0.08 13.39
C MET A 1 0.52 -0.28 14.83
N SER A 2 1.70 0.08 15.35
CA SER A 2 2.15 -0.34 16.71
C SER A 2 1.17 0.00 17.83
N ARG A 3 0.52 1.18 17.80
CA ARG A 3 -0.53 1.55 18.76
C ARG A 3 -1.78 0.65 18.72
N LEU A 4 -2.13 0.13 17.54
CA LEU A 4 -3.31 -0.73 17.36
C LEU A 4 -3.04 -2.15 17.84
N LEU A 5 -1.81 -2.64 17.68
CA LEU A 5 -1.45 -4.02 18.00
C LEU A 5 -0.86 -4.19 19.41
N ALA A 6 -0.36 -3.12 20.03
CA ALA A 6 0.17 -3.16 21.40
C ALA A 6 -0.85 -3.69 22.45
N PRO A 7 -2.16 -3.34 22.42
CA PRO A 7 -3.14 -3.92 23.34
C PRO A 7 -3.31 -5.44 23.21
N CYS A 8 -2.96 -6.02 22.06
CA CYS A 8 -2.96 -7.47 21.82
C CYS A 8 -1.65 -8.14 22.26
N GLY A 9 -0.70 -7.40 22.85
CA GLY A 9 0.61 -7.92 23.24
C GLY A 9 1.58 -8.10 22.07
N ILE A 10 1.30 -7.50 20.91
CA ILE A 10 2.12 -7.61 19.70
C ILE A 10 2.99 -6.36 19.56
N ALA A 11 4.31 -6.55 19.57
CA ALA A 11 5.28 -5.51 19.24
C ALA A 11 5.50 -5.43 17.73
N VAL A 12 5.58 -4.21 17.19
CA VAL A 12 5.84 -3.96 15.78
C VAL A 12 7.15 -3.17 15.67
N ASP A 13 8.13 -3.81 15.04
CA ASP A 13 9.40 -3.18 14.71
C ASP A 13 9.34 -2.62 13.28
N PRO A 14 9.97 -1.48 13.00
CA PRO A 14 10.17 -1.03 11.63
C PRO A 14 11.06 -2.01 10.87
N LEU A 15 10.95 -1.99 9.54
CA LEU A 15 11.82 -2.76 8.68
C LEU A 15 13.29 -2.31 8.89
N PRO A 16 14.27 -3.23 9.02
CA PRO A 16 15.67 -2.86 9.20
C PRO A 16 16.20 -2.04 8.01
N GLU A 17 17.04 -1.04 8.27
CA GLU A 17 17.55 -0.09 7.25
C GLU A 17 18.32 -0.73 6.07
N GLY A 18 18.78 -1.98 6.23
CA GLY A 18 19.47 -2.74 5.17
C GLY A 18 18.57 -3.55 4.25
N VAL A 19 17.27 -3.62 4.51
CA VAL A 19 16.34 -4.39 3.67
C VAL A 19 15.79 -3.49 2.57
N GLN A 20 16.08 -3.86 1.32
CA GLN A 20 15.55 -3.17 0.15
C GLN A 20 14.19 -3.73 -0.23
N LEU A 21 13.17 -2.87 -0.26
CA LEU A 21 11.84 -3.23 -0.75
C LEU A 21 11.80 -3.23 -2.29
N PRO A 22 10.95 -4.07 -2.89
CA PRO A 22 10.78 -4.11 -4.33
C PRO A 22 10.15 -2.81 -4.86
N PRO A 23 10.31 -2.51 -6.16
CA PRO A 23 9.57 -1.43 -6.80
C PRO A 23 8.06 -1.74 -6.77
N GLU A 24 7.25 -0.70 -6.63
CA GLU A 24 5.78 -0.80 -6.59
C GLU A 24 5.18 -0.82 -8.00
N ASP A 25 5.55 -1.83 -8.79
CA ASP A 25 5.10 -1.98 -10.19
C ASP A 25 3.91 -2.94 -10.34
N GLY A 26 3.29 -3.33 -9.22
CA GLY A 26 2.11 -4.19 -9.18
C GLY A 26 0.90 -3.57 -9.87
N ALA A 27 0.03 -4.44 -10.39
CA ALA A 27 -1.20 -4.02 -11.05
C ALA A 27 -2.29 -3.61 -10.05
N THR A 28 -2.21 -4.08 -8.80
CA THR A 28 -3.16 -3.82 -7.73
C THR A 28 -2.45 -3.45 -6.42
N PHE A 29 -3.18 -2.81 -5.49
CA PHE A 29 -2.68 -2.54 -4.15
C PHE A 29 -2.28 -3.83 -3.42
N ALA A 30 -3.03 -4.91 -3.62
CA ALA A 30 -2.71 -6.20 -3.02
C ALA A 30 -1.39 -6.78 -3.53
N ASP A 31 -1.09 -6.64 -4.83
CA ASP A 31 0.18 -7.10 -5.40
C ASP A 31 1.37 -6.38 -4.76
N ASN A 32 1.28 -5.04 -4.65
CA ASN A 32 2.31 -4.21 -4.03
C ASN A 32 2.47 -4.52 -2.53
N ALA A 33 1.37 -4.62 -1.79
CA ALA A 33 1.39 -4.95 -0.36
C ALA A 33 2.00 -6.34 -0.13
N MET A 34 1.59 -7.34 -0.93
CA MET A 34 2.05 -8.71 -0.80
C MET A 34 3.55 -8.83 -1.04
N VAL A 35 4.05 -8.27 -2.15
CA VAL A 35 5.48 -8.40 -2.49
C VAL A 35 6.35 -7.67 -1.45
N LYS A 36 5.90 -6.54 -0.90
CA LYS A 36 6.58 -5.85 0.21
C LYS A 36 6.66 -6.72 1.46
N ALA A 37 5.55 -7.34 1.87
CA ALA A 37 5.50 -8.20 3.04
C ALA A 37 6.33 -9.49 2.86
N GLN A 38 6.29 -10.11 1.67
CA GLN A 38 7.08 -11.30 1.35
C GLN A 38 8.57 -11.03 1.41
N VAL A 39 9.04 -9.92 0.82
CA VAL A 39 10.46 -9.53 0.87
C VAL A 39 10.89 -9.23 2.30
N ALA A 40 10.06 -8.52 3.08
CA ALA A 40 10.35 -8.25 4.49
C ALA A 40 10.42 -9.54 5.33
N ALA A 41 9.49 -10.48 5.14
CA ALA A 41 9.50 -11.77 5.83
C ALA A 41 10.73 -12.61 5.44
N ALA A 42 11.06 -12.68 4.15
CA ALA A 42 12.22 -13.42 3.65
C ALA A 42 13.54 -12.84 4.19
N ALA A 43 13.66 -11.51 4.26
CA ALA A 43 14.87 -10.84 4.74
C ALA A 43 15.07 -10.97 6.26
N THR A 44 13.99 -11.06 7.03
CA THR A 44 14.05 -11.03 8.51
C THR A 44 13.82 -12.38 9.16
N GLY A 45 13.20 -13.34 8.46
CA GLY A 45 12.72 -14.60 9.04
C GLY A 45 11.58 -14.43 10.05
N ARG A 46 10.95 -13.24 10.11
CA ARG A 46 9.89 -12.89 11.05
C ARG A 46 8.56 -12.73 10.32
N ILE A 47 7.47 -12.73 11.09
CA ILE A 47 6.17 -12.26 10.60
C ILE A 47 6.35 -10.84 10.07
N ALA A 48 5.83 -10.58 8.88
CA ALA A 48 5.87 -9.27 8.25
C ALA A 48 4.47 -8.82 7.84
N ILE A 49 4.26 -7.52 7.95
CA ILE A 49 3.08 -6.83 7.42
C ILE A 49 3.55 -5.69 6.53
N ALA A 50 2.80 -5.44 5.47
CA ALA A 50 3.02 -4.28 4.61
C ALA A 50 1.69 -3.82 4.03
N ASP A 51 1.53 -2.52 3.82
CA ASP A 51 0.36 -1.94 3.19
C ASP A 51 0.68 -1.27 1.87
N ASP A 52 -0.31 -1.20 1.00
CA ASP A 52 -0.33 -0.31 -0.17
C ASP A 52 -1.69 0.36 -0.28
N SER A 53 -1.71 1.66 -0.57
CA SER A 53 -2.92 2.45 -0.52
C SER A 53 -2.97 3.55 -1.57
N GLY A 54 -4.19 4.01 -1.87
CA GLY A 54 -4.38 5.06 -2.86
C GLY A 54 -5.84 5.45 -3.04
N ILE A 55 -6.03 6.42 -3.93
CA ILE A 55 -7.32 6.95 -4.32
C ILE A 55 -7.74 6.28 -5.62
N GLU A 56 -9.00 5.88 -5.69
CA GLU A 56 -9.62 5.45 -6.94
C GLU A 56 -10.81 6.34 -7.26
N ALA A 57 -10.85 6.85 -8.49
CA ALA A 57 -11.95 7.65 -9.00
C ALA A 57 -12.82 6.84 -9.96
N ALA A 58 -14.12 6.75 -9.66
CA ALA A 58 -15.06 5.96 -10.45
C ALA A 58 -15.11 6.41 -11.92
N ALA A 59 -15.13 7.73 -12.16
CA ALA A 59 -15.14 8.30 -13.50
C ALA A 59 -13.85 8.05 -14.29
N LEU A 60 -12.74 7.78 -13.61
CA LEU A 60 -11.44 7.49 -14.23
C LEU A 60 -11.10 6.00 -14.28
N ARG A 61 -12.11 5.13 -14.10
CA ARG A 61 -11.99 3.67 -14.07
C ARG A 61 -10.96 3.20 -13.03
N GLY A 62 -11.01 3.80 -11.85
CA GLY A 62 -10.15 3.44 -10.72
C GLY A 62 -8.81 4.17 -10.67
N ARG A 63 -8.44 4.95 -11.70
CA ARG A 63 -7.26 5.82 -11.60
C ARG A 63 -7.50 6.93 -10.57
N PRO A 64 -6.47 7.40 -9.84
CA PRO A 64 -5.04 7.09 -10.00
C PRO A 64 -4.61 5.70 -9.53
N GLY A 65 -5.34 5.07 -8.61
CA GLY A 65 -5.07 3.69 -8.16
C GLY A 65 -3.69 3.56 -7.52
N VAL A 66 -2.97 2.48 -7.84
CA VAL A 66 -1.58 2.23 -7.40
C VAL A 66 -0.60 3.35 -7.78
N ARG A 67 -0.98 4.24 -8.69
CA ARG A 67 -0.17 5.42 -9.07
C ARG A 67 -0.51 6.68 -8.27
N SER A 68 -1.27 6.58 -7.18
CA SER A 68 -1.73 7.74 -6.40
C SER A 68 -0.61 8.71 -6.01
N ALA A 69 0.52 8.20 -5.53
CA ALA A 69 1.67 9.01 -5.12
C ALA A 69 2.46 9.64 -6.29
N ARG A 70 2.25 9.16 -7.52
CA ARG A 70 2.99 9.56 -8.74
C ARG A 70 2.05 9.80 -9.90
N TYR A 71 0.86 10.30 -9.60
CA TYR A 71 -0.20 10.47 -10.59
C TYR A 71 0.16 11.54 -11.61
N ALA A 72 0.75 12.64 -11.15
CA ALA A 72 1.27 13.71 -11.99
C ALA A 72 2.70 13.45 -12.51
N GLY A 73 3.25 12.25 -12.28
CA GLY A 73 4.59 11.86 -12.69
C GLY A 73 5.49 11.51 -11.49
N ASP A 74 6.70 11.06 -11.79
CA ASP A 74 7.69 10.74 -10.76
C ASP A 74 8.17 12.02 -10.05
N GLY A 75 8.22 11.98 -8.72
CA GLY A 75 8.57 13.14 -7.90
C GLY A 75 7.47 14.20 -7.78
N ALA A 76 6.25 13.90 -8.22
CA ALA A 76 5.10 14.80 -8.04
C ALA A 76 4.79 15.01 -6.55
N SER A 77 4.48 16.25 -6.18
CA SER A 77 3.94 16.57 -4.86
C SER A 77 2.47 16.13 -4.74
N ASP A 78 2.01 15.97 -3.50
CA ASP A 78 0.59 15.68 -3.22
C ASP A 78 -0.35 16.69 -3.87
N GLU A 79 0.03 17.97 -3.86
CA GLU A 79 -0.74 19.03 -4.52
C GLU A 79 -0.81 18.82 -6.04
N GLN A 80 0.31 18.47 -6.69
CA GLN A 80 0.31 18.20 -8.14
C GLN A 80 -0.56 16.99 -8.50
N ASN A 81 -0.48 15.93 -7.69
CA ASN A 81 -1.30 14.73 -7.85
C ASN A 81 -2.79 15.08 -7.70
N LEU A 82 -3.14 15.86 -6.67
CA LEU A 82 -4.50 16.31 -6.40
C LEU A 82 -5.04 17.20 -7.54
N GLN A 83 -4.27 18.20 -7.99
CA GLN A 83 -4.68 19.09 -9.07
C GLN A 83 -4.94 18.31 -10.37
N LYS A 84 -4.07 17.35 -10.72
CA LYS A 84 -4.30 16.49 -11.88
C LYS A 84 -5.58 15.66 -11.72
N LEU A 85 -5.83 15.11 -10.53
CA LEU A 85 -7.04 14.35 -10.26
C LEU A 85 -8.30 15.23 -10.41
N ILE A 86 -8.31 16.42 -9.84
CA ILE A 86 -9.44 17.37 -9.93
C ILE A 86 -9.68 17.80 -11.38
N CYS A 87 -8.62 18.04 -12.16
CA CYS A 87 -8.73 18.41 -13.57
C CYS A 87 -9.30 17.29 -14.44
N GLU A 88 -8.96 16.02 -14.17
CA GLU A 88 -9.41 14.89 -14.98
C GLU A 88 -10.76 14.32 -14.52
N ALA A 89 -11.06 14.35 -13.22
CA ALA A 89 -12.29 13.80 -12.66
C ALA A 89 -13.44 14.81 -12.73
N PRO A 90 -14.56 14.49 -13.42
CA PRO A 90 -15.74 15.34 -13.42
C PRO A 90 -16.27 15.64 -12.02
N ALA A 91 -16.91 16.80 -11.84
CA ALA A 91 -17.58 17.13 -10.59
C ALA A 91 -18.62 16.07 -10.20
N GLY A 92 -18.65 15.70 -8.92
CA GLY A 92 -19.50 14.62 -8.41
C GLY A 92 -18.95 13.21 -8.64
N THR A 93 -17.71 13.07 -9.12
CA THR A 93 -17.05 11.76 -9.20
C THR A 93 -16.96 11.12 -7.83
N GLY A 94 -17.47 9.88 -7.72
CA GLY A 94 -17.26 9.05 -6.54
C GLY A 94 -15.78 8.69 -6.39
N LEU A 95 -15.22 9.01 -5.22
CA LEU A 95 -13.86 8.66 -4.83
C LEU A 95 -13.90 7.62 -3.71
N ARG A 96 -12.95 6.69 -3.73
CA ARG A 96 -12.66 5.81 -2.60
C ARG A 96 -11.18 5.85 -2.27
N TYR A 97 -10.88 5.82 -0.98
CA TYR A 97 -9.54 5.50 -0.51
C TYR A 97 -9.51 4.00 -0.25
N VAL A 98 -8.55 3.30 -0.84
CA VAL A 98 -8.40 1.85 -0.71
C VAL A 98 -7.08 1.58 -0.02
N CYS A 99 -7.09 0.66 0.95
CA CYS A 99 -5.87 0.14 1.56
C CYS A 99 -5.89 -1.39 1.49
N ALA A 100 -4.81 -1.98 0.97
CA ALA A 100 -4.56 -3.41 1.07
C ALA A 100 -3.45 -3.63 2.10
N LEU A 101 -3.73 -4.40 3.15
CA LEU A 101 -2.76 -4.82 4.16
C LEU A 101 -2.43 -6.30 3.96
N ALA A 102 -1.17 -6.59 3.69
CA ALA A 102 -0.62 -7.92 3.61
C ALA A 102 -0.05 -8.37 4.95
N TYR A 103 -0.23 -9.66 5.26
CA TYR A 103 0.34 -10.36 6.40
C TYR A 103 0.99 -11.66 5.90
N ILE A 104 2.25 -11.86 6.28
CA ILE A 104 3.05 -13.05 5.97
C ILE A 104 3.55 -13.66 7.28
N ASP A 105 3.26 -14.94 7.49
CA ASP A 105 3.86 -15.77 8.52
C ASP A 105 4.71 -16.88 7.88
N PRO A 106 6.04 -16.73 7.85
CA PRO A 106 6.92 -17.71 7.21
C PRO A 106 7.00 -19.03 8.00
N GLN A 107 6.64 -19.05 9.28
CA GLN A 107 6.67 -20.26 10.11
C GLN A 107 5.42 -21.12 9.89
N ALA A 108 4.26 -20.47 9.81
CA ALA A 108 3.00 -21.12 9.53
C ALA A 108 2.75 -21.35 8.02
N GLY A 109 3.54 -20.71 7.15
CA GLY A 109 3.29 -20.69 5.71
C GLY A 109 2.00 -19.97 5.35
N LEU A 110 1.62 -18.95 6.12
CA LEU A 110 0.36 -18.22 5.95
C LEU A 110 0.61 -16.91 5.20
N GLU A 111 -0.22 -16.66 4.19
CA GLU A 111 -0.30 -15.38 3.49
C GLU A 111 -1.75 -14.89 3.54
N HIS A 112 -1.96 -13.63 3.92
CA HIS A 112 -3.30 -13.06 4.05
C HIS A 112 -3.34 -11.61 3.61
N ILE A 113 -4.41 -11.22 2.90
CA ILE A 113 -4.69 -9.84 2.50
C ILE A 113 -5.99 -9.39 3.14
N VAL A 114 -5.98 -8.19 3.70
CA VAL A 114 -7.18 -7.48 4.19
C VAL A 114 -7.32 -6.18 3.41
N PHE A 115 -8.54 -5.88 2.96
CA PHE A 115 -8.87 -4.59 2.34
C PHE A 115 -9.66 -3.70 3.29
N GLY A 116 -9.42 -2.40 3.21
CA GLY A 116 -10.17 -1.33 3.87
C GLY A 116 -10.51 -0.20 2.92
#